data_AF-A0A8D8FHN8-F1
#
_entry.id   AF-A0A8D8FHN8-F1
#
_cell.length_a   1.000
_cell.length_b   1.000
_cell.length_c   1.000
_cell.angle_alpha   90.00
_cell.angle_beta   90.00
_cell.angle_gamma   90.00
#
_symmetry.space_group_name_H-M   'P 1'
#
loop_
_entity.id
_entity.type
_entity.pdbx_description
1 polymer ?
#
loop_
_entity_poly.entity_id
_entity_poly.type
_entity_poly.pdbx_seq_one_letter_code
_entity_poly.pdbx_strand_id
1 'polypeptide(L)'
;MAAISQLIKSAVRPTLRRALSTKAAPGTVEGSALGPSFALTDEQTEIVDMTKKFVREEIIPVAAQYDKTGEYPWPIIGKAWELGLMNNHVPAEIGGTDMSIMTSCLIAEELAYGCTGIMTALEASGLGQTPVIIAGNEAQKKKYLGRLLEEPLVAAYCVTEPGAGSDV
;
A
#
# COMPACT_ATOMS: atom_id res chain seq x y z
N MET A 1 16.51 18.46 17.39
CA MET A 1 15.82 18.38 16.08
C MET A 1 14.89 17.17 15.93
N ALA A 2 15.18 16.01 16.54
CA ALA A 2 14.33 14.81 16.46
C ALA A 2 12.91 14.97 17.08
N ALA A 3 12.78 15.69 18.20
CA ALA A 3 11.51 15.86 18.90
C ALA A 3 10.48 16.72 18.12
N ILE A 4 10.96 17.72 17.37
CA ILE A 4 10.10 18.60 16.54
C ILE A 4 9.63 17.85 15.28
N SER A 5 10.48 17.00 14.70
CA SER A 5 10.10 16.12 13.58
C SER A 5 9.06 15.08 14.00
N GLN A 6 9.17 14.50 15.20
CA GLN A 6 8.13 13.60 15.73
C GLN A 6 6.80 14.30 15.99
N LEU A 7 6.82 15.54 16.52
CA LEU A 7 5.58 16.31 16.75
C LEU A 7 4.88 16.70 15.44
N ILE A 8 5.64 17.04 14.39
CA ILE A 8 5.08 17.36 13.07
C ILE A 8 4.53 16.09 12.40
N LYS A 9 5.26 14.96 12.46
CA LYS A 9 4.75 13.66 11.99
C LYS A 9 3.50 13.21 12.74
N SER A 10 3.41 13.44 14.05
CA SER A 10 2.22 13.10 14.86
C SER A 10 1.04 14.04 14.64
N ALA A 11 1.26 15.25 14.12
CA ALA A 11 0.20 16.24 13.86
C ALA A 11 -0.34 16.16 12.43
N VAL A 12 0.50 15.80 11.45
CA VAL A 12 0.13 15.67 10.02
C VAL A 12 -0.46 14.28 9.69
N ARG A 13 0.08 13.20 10.29
CA ARG A 13 -0.44 11.83 10.08
C ARG A 13 -1.92 11.66 10.45
N PRO A 14 -2.45 12.19 11.57
CA PRO A 14 -3.88 12.08 11.86
C PRO A 14 -4.75 12.89 10.90
N THR A 15 -4.23 13.95 10.26
CA THR A 15 -5.01 14.77 9.34
C THR A 15 -5.18 14.08 7.98
N LEU A 16 -4.12 13.48 7.43
CA LEU A 16 -4.21 12.60 6.24
C LEU A 16 -5.00 11.32 6.56
N ARG A 17 -4.75 10.71 7.72
CA ARG A 17 -5.44 9.49 8.15
C ARG A 17 -6.90 9.73 8.50
N ARG A 18 -7.32 10.94 8.86
CA ARG A 18 -8.74 11.33 9.03
C ARG A 18 -9.40 11.71 7.71
N ALA A 19 -8.64 12.17 6.72
CA ALA A 19 -9.14 12.28 5.35
C ALA A 19 -9.45 10.89 4.77
N LEU A 20 -8.66 9.87 5.12
CA LEU A 20 -8.86 8.48 4.69
C LEU A 20 -9.74 7.63 5.64
N SER A 21 -9.80 7.97 6.93
CA SER A 21 -10.67 7.33 7.93
C SER A 21 -11.97 8.13 8.04
N THR A 22 -12.78 8.07 6.99
CA THR A 22 -14.22 8.31 7.16
C THR A 22 -14.88 6.95 7.32
N LYS A 23 -15.67 6.78 8.39
CA LYS A 23 -16.66 5.71 8.45
C LYS A 23 -17.40 5.73 7.13
N ALA A 24 -17.30 4.65 6.36
CA ALA A 24 -17.86 4.52 5.02
C ALA A 24 -19.25 5.15 4.93
N ALA A 25 -19.34 6.30 4.27
CA ALA A 25 -20.55 6.61 3.53
C ALA A 25 -20.52 5.68 2.30
N PRO A 26 -21.62 5.00 1.96
CA PRO A 26 -21.66 4.27 0.71
C PRO A 26 -21.44 5.30 -0.39
N GLY A 27 -20.26 5.25 -1.04
CA GLY A 27 -19.98 6.05 -2.22
C GLY A 27 -21.09 5.81 -3.21
N THR A 28 -21.90 6.84 -3.47
CA THR A 28 -23.01 6.73 -4.41
C THR A 28 -22.40 6.67 -5.80
N VAL A 29 -22.30 5.46 -6.34
CA VAL A 29 -22.26 5.28 -7.78
C VAL A 29 -23.55 5.90 -8.30
N GLU A 30 -23.50 7.05 -8.97
CA GLU A 30 -24.66 7.52 -9.74
C GLU A 30 -25.02 6.40 -10.71
N GLY A 31 -26.14 5.74 -10.41
CA GLY A 31 -26.34 4.34 -10.77
C GLY A 31 -26.25 4.08 -12.26
N SER A 32 -25.39 3.14 -12.65
CA SER A 32 -25.74 2.31 -13.80
C SER A 32 -27.03 1.56 -13.44
N ALA A 33 -28.08 1.81 -14.21
CA ALA A 33 -29.36 1.14 -14.09
C ALA A 33 -29.23 -0.38 -13.83
N LEU A 34 -29.67 -0.84 -12.65
CA LEU A 34 -30.06 -2.22 -12.29
C LEU A 34 -29.21 -3.40 -12.85
N GLY A 35 -27.91 -3.21 -13.11
CA GLY A 35 -27.03 -4.19 -13.76
C GLY A 35 -25.56 -4.08 -13.35
N PRO A 36 -24.67 -4.93 -13.90
CA PRO A 36 -23.24 -4.89 -13.60
C PRO A 36 -22.63 -3.54 -14.01
N SER A 37 -21.78 -2.99 -13.15
CA SER A 37 -21.05 -1.74 -13.40
C SER A 37 -19.56 -2.02 -13.59
N PHE A 38 -18.96 -1.32 -14.56
CA PHE A 38 -17.51 -1.29 -14.81
C PHE A 38 -16.90 0.08 -14.49
N ALA A 39 -17.72 1.02 -14.01
CA ALA A 39 -17.23 2.34 -13.62
C ALA A 39 -16.49 2.25 -12.29
N LEU A 40 -15.35 2.95 -12.20
CA LEU A 40 -14.69 3.19 -10.93
C LEU A 40 -15.52 4.15 -10.09
N THR A 41 -15.42 4.03 -8.77
CA THR A 41 -15.94 5.06 -7.87
C THR A 41 -15.09 6.33 -7.96
N ASP A 42 -15.62 7.46 -7.49
CA ASP A 42 -14.87 8.71 -7.41
C ASP A 42 -13.59 8.54 -6.57
N GLU A 43 -13.70 7.87 -5.42
CA GLU A 43 -12.56 7.56 -4.55
C GLU A 43 -11.50 6.70 -5.26
N GLN A 44 -11.92 5.66 -6.00
CA GLN A 44 -11.00 4.85 -6.79
C GLN A 44 -10.31 5.68 -7.88
N THR A 45 -11.04 6.60 -8.52
CA THR A 45 -10.50 7.50 -9.55
C THR A 45 -9.46 8.44 -8.95
N GLU A 46 -9.73 9.04 -7.79
CA GLU A 46 -8.77 9.91 -7.08
C GLU A 46 -7.49 9.17 -6.68
N ILE A 47 -7.62 7.94 -6.15
CA ILE A 47 -6.47 7.09 -5.80
C ILE A 47 -5.64 6.74 -7.04
N VAL A 48 -6.28 6.40 -8.15
CA VAL A 48 -5.61 6.12 -9.42
C VAL A 48 -4.85 7.34 -9.92
N ASP A 49 -5.48 8.52 -9.93
CA ASP A 49 -4.83 9.76 -10.41
C ASP A 49 -3.64 10.18 -9.52
N MET A 50 -3.77 10.03 -8.20
CA MET A 50 -2.65 10.23 -7.28
C MET A 50 -1.50 9.25 -7.56
N THR A 51 -1.81 7.97 -7.77
CA THR A 51 -0.81 6.93 -8.04
C THR A 51 -0.11 7.17 -9.38
N LYS A 52 -0.86 7.53 -10.44
CA LYS A 52 -0.31 7.92 -11.75
C LYS A 52 0.69 9.06 -11.64
N LYS A 53 0.35 10.08 -10.84
CA LYS A 53 1.24 11.22 -10.62
C LYS A 53 2.53 10.77 -9.92
N PHE A 54 2.41 10.02 -8.83
CA PHE A 54 3.57 9.47 -8.12
C PHE A 54 4.46 8.64 -9.05
N VAL A 55 3.87 7.75 -9.85
CA VAL A 55 4.59 6.91 -10.81
C VAL A 55 5.37 7.74 -11.84
N ARG A 56 4.72 8.76 -12.41
CA ARG A 56 5.33 9.65 -13.42
C ARG A 56 6.48 10.47 -12.86
N GLU A 57 6.31 10.99 -11.65
CA GLU A 57 7.24 11.95 -11.05
C GLU A 57 8.38 11.26 -10.29
N GLU A 58 8.14 10.08 -9.71
CA GLU A 58 9.07 9.45 -8.75
C GLU A 58 9.62 8.11 -9.21
N ILE A 59 8.85 7.29 -9.95
CA ILE A 59 9.27 5.93 -10.32
C ILE A 59 9.91 5.91 -11.72
N ILE A 60 9.20 6.41 -12.74
CA ILE A 60 9.66 6.37 -14.14
C ILE A 60 11.06 7.00 -14.32
N PRO A 61 11.40 8.15 -13.72
CA PRO A 61 12.70 8.78 -13.94
C PRO A 61 13.90 7.97 -13.44
N VAL A 62 13.70 7.06 -12.49
CA VAL A 62 14.77 6.31 -11.81
C VAL A 62 14.74 4.81 -12.10
N ALA A 63 13.67 4.30 -12.72
CA ALA A 63 13.45 2.88 -12.98
C ALA A 63 14.64 2.19 -13.68
N ALA A 64 15.14 2.78 -14.77
CA ALA A 64 16.26 2.21 -15.53
C ALA A 64 17.58 2.19 -14.75
N GLN A 65 17.78 3.13 -13.83
CA GLN A 65 18.96 3.14 -12.96
C GLN A 65 18.87 2.01 -11.92
N TYR A 66 17.71 1.82 -11.29
CA TYR A 66 17.51 0.72 -10.34
C TYR A 66 17.64 -0.65 -11.01
N ASP A 67 17.12 -0.82 -12.22
CA ASP A 67 17.31 -2.04 -13.00
C ASP A 67 18.80 -2.33 -13.25
N LYS A 68 19.55 -1.33 -13.71
CA LYS A 68 20.99 -1.48 -14.01
C LYS A 68 21.84 -1.78 -12.76
N THR A 69 21.48 -1.19 -11.62
CA THR A 69 22.31 -1.25 -10.40
C THR A 69 21.91 -2.36 -9.45
N GLY A 70 20.66 -2.82 -9.49
CA GLY A 70 20.09 -3.76 -8.52
C GLY A 70 19.94 -3.18 -7.11
N GLU A 71 20.08 -1.86 -6.94
CA GLU A 71 19.88 -1.22 -5.65
C GLU A 71 18.41 -1.32 -5.19
N TYR A 72 18.20 -1.46 -3.89
CA TYR A 72 16.85 -1.52 -3.36
C TYR A 72 16.25 -0.11 -3.21
N PRO A 73 15.01 0.15 -3.67
CA PRO A 73 14.48 1.50 -3.87
C PRO A 73 13.92 2.12 -2.58
N TRP A 74 14.72 2.14 -1.49
CA TRP A 74 14.32 2.70 -0.19
C TRP A 74 13.73 4.12 -0.24
N PRO A 75 14.24 5.07 -1.06
CA PRO A 75 13.63 6.39 -1.17
C PRO A 75 12.20 6.34 -1.72
N ILE A 76 11.92 5.43 -2.66
CA ILE A 76 10.58 5.26 -3.24
C ILE A 76 9.64 4.61 -2.22
N ILE A 77 10.13 3.61 -1.47
CA ILE A 77 9.37 2.96 -0.38
C ILE A 77 8.92 3.99 0.65
N GLY A 78 9.83 4.87 1.09
CA GLY A 78 9.50 5.94 2.03
C GLY A 78 8.38 6.85 1.52
N LYS A 79 8.46 7.29 0.26
CA LYS A 79 7.44 8.16 -0.35
C LYS A 79 6.10 7.45 -0.55
N ALA A 80 6.11 6.22 -1.06
CA ALA A 80 4.91 5.41 -1.25
C ALA A 80 4.19 5.15 0.08
N TRP A 81 4.95 4.86 1.14
CA TRP A 81 4.45 4.70 2.49
C TRP A 81 3.80 5.99 3.04
N GLU A 82 4.43 7.16 2.81
CA GLU A 82 3.86 8.47 3.21
C GLU A 82 2.55 8.80 2.48
N LEU A 83 2.41 8.36 1.22
CA LEU A 83 1.20 8.53 0.41
C LEU A 83 0.10 7.50 0.71
N GLY A 84 0.37 6.50 1.57
CA GLY A 84 -0.59 5.43 1.85
C GLY A 84 -0.73 4.40 0.71
N LEU A 85 0.27 4.32 -0.19
CA LEU A 85 0.31 3.36 -1.29
C LEU A 85 0.94 2.01 -0.89
N MET A 86 1.08 1.75 0.41
CA MET A 86 1.60 0.50 0.98
C MET A 86 0.73 0.08 2.17
N ASN A 87 0.76 -1.21 2.51
CA ASN A 87 0.08 -1.75 3.70
C ASN A 87 -1.44 -1.50 3.68
N ASN A 88 -2.00 -1.35 2.48
CA ASN A 88 -3.40 -0.99 2.23
C ASN A 88 -4.40 -2.04 2.77
N HIS A 89 -4.00 -3.30 2.90
CA HIS A 89 -4.79 -4.40 3.45
C HIS A 89 -4.75 -4.51 4.99
N VAL A 90 -3.95 -3.68 5.68
CA VAL A 90 -3.89 -3.76 7.15
C VAL A 90 -5.25 -3.34 7.73
N PRO A 91 -5.84 -4.13 8.64
CA PRO A 91 -7.19 -3.86 9.14
C PRO A 91 -7.33 -2.51 9.85
N ALA A 92 -8.51 -1.89 9.69
CA ALA A 92 -8.80 -0.56 10.22
C ALA A 92 -8.78 -0.50 11.75
N GLU A 93 -9.15 -1.59 12.44
CA GLU A 93 -9.18 -1.70 13.91
C GLU A 93 -7.81 -1.55 14.57
N ILE A 94 -6.74 -1.88 13.85
CA ILE A 94 -5.35 -1.66 14.29
C ILE A 94 -4.69 -0.49 13.57
N GLY A 95 -5.44 0.18 12.71
CA GLY A 95 -5.10 1.48 12.20
C GLY A 95 -4.66 1.58 10.75
N GLY A 96 -4.79 0.49 9.98
CA GLY A 96 -4.61 0.54 8.54
C GLY A 96 -5.85 1.09 7.82
N THR A 97 -5.87 0.92 6.51
CA THR A 97 -6.95 1.44 5.64
C THR A 97 -8.02 0.41 5.33
N ASP A 98 -7.73 -0.89 5.52
CA ASP A 98 -8.62 -2.01 5.13
C ASP A 98 -9.19 -1.85 3.70
N MET A 99 -8.30 -1.49 2.78
CA MET A 99 -8.66 -1.16 1.41
C MET A 99 -9.12 -2.41 0.66
N SER A 100 -10.17 -2.25 -0.16
CA SER A 100 -10.66 -3.34 -1.00
C SER A 100 -9.59 -3.87 -1.97
N ILE A 101 -9.66 -5.16 -2.27
CA ILE A 101 -8.76 -5.81 -3.23
C ILE A 101 -8.82 -5.12 -4.60
N MET A 102 -10.02 -4.72 -5.07
CA MET A 102 -10.18 -4.02 -6.35
C MET A 102 -9.35 -2.73 -6.39
N THR A 103 -9.42 -1.91 -5.34
CA THR A 103 -8.66 -0.65 -5.29
C THR A 103 -7.16 -0.89 -5.18
N SER A 104 -6.77 -1.96 -4.49
CA SER A 104 -5.37 -2.39 -4.39
C SER A 104 -4.83 -2.85 -5.76
N CYS A 105 -5.64 -3.55 -6.55
CA CYS A 105 -5.29 -3.91 -7.93
C CYS A 105 -5.08 -2.67 -8.81
N LEU A 106 -5.93 -1.64 -8.68
CA LEU A 106 -5.77 -0.39 -9.42
C LEU A 106 -4.46 0.32 -9.08
N ILE A 107 -4.11 0.38 -7.79
CA ILE A 107 -2.81 0.93 -7.35
C ILE A 107 -1.66 0.12 -7.94
N ALA A 108 -1.72 -1.21 -7.82
CA ALA A 108 -0.66 -2.09 -8.30
C ALA A 108 -0.45 -1.99 -9.82
N GLU A 109 -1.53 -1.86 -10.61
CA GLU A 109 -1.48 -1.65 -12.06
C GLU A 109 -0.71 -0.38 -12.41
N GLU A 110 -1.03 0.74 -11.76
CA GLU A 110 -0.37 2.02 -12.01
C GLU A 110 1.10 2.00 -11.55
N LEU A 111 1.41 1.40 -10.39
CA LEU A 111 2.79 1.21 -9.93
C LEU A 111 3.60 0.38 -10.93
N ALA A 112 3.00 -0.71 -11.43
CA ALA A 112 3.61 -1.62 -12.39
C ALA A 112 3.90 -0.93 -13.74
N TYR A 113 3.05 0.01 -14.16
CA TYR A 113 3.29 0.83 -15.35
C TYR A 113 4.63 1.57 -15.29
N GLY A 114 5.03 2.05 -14.11
CA GLY A 114 6.32 2.69 -13.91
C GLY A 114 7.49 1.71 -13.89
N CYS A 115 7.43 0.71 -13.01
CA CYS A 115 8.45 -0.32 -12.88
C CYS A 115 7.92 -1.50 -12.05
N THR A 116 7.84 -2.69 -12.65
CA THR A 116 7.36 -3.91 -11.96
C THR A 116 8.30 -4.38 -10.85
N GLY A 117 9.61 -4.12 -10.93
CA GLY A 117 10.56 -4.43 -9.86
C GLY A 117 10.33 -3.57 -8.61
N ILE A 118 10.10 -2.27 -8.79
CA ILE A 118 9.76 -1.36 -7.69
C ILE A 118 8.36 -1.66 -7.14
N MET A 119 7.37 -1.88 -8.01
CA MET A 119 6.03 -2.31 -7.60
C MET A 119 6.10 -3.59 -6.75
N THR A 120 6.88 -4.59 -7.18
CA THR A 120 7.05 -5.84 -6.43
C THR A 120 7.66 -5.59 -5.05
N ALA A 121 8.62 -4.67 -4.93
CA ALA A 121 9.19 -4.31 -3.63
C ALA A 121 8.15 -3.66 -2.69
N LEU A 122 7.22 -2.87 -3.22
CA LEU A 122 6.14 -2.24 -2.47
C LEU A 122 5.07 -3.27 -2.05
N GLU A 123 4.62 -4.09 -2.99
CA GLU A 123 3.50 -5.04 -2.80
C GLU A 123 3.90 -6.34 -2.09
N ALA A 124 5.15 -6.80 -2.19
CA ALA A 124 5.60 -8.05 -1.55
C ALA A 124 5.43 -8.04 -0.03
N SER A 125 5.44 -6.86 0.60
CA SER A 125 5.11 -6.73 2.01
C SER A 125 3.68 -7.22 2.32
N GLY A 126 2.74 -7.00 1.39
CA GLY A 126 1.37 -7.51 1.49
C GLY A 126 1.32 -9.04 1.61
N LEU A 127 2.15 -9.76 0.84
CA LEU A 127 2.25 -11.23 0.94
C LEU A 127 2.70 -11.69 2.34
N GLY A 128 3.66 -10.98 2.94
CA GLY A 128 4.11 -11.25 4.32
C GLY A 128 3.07 -10.89 5.38
N GLN A 129 2.19 -9.93 5.10
CA GLN A 129 1.12 -9.50 6.00
C GLN A 129 -0.06 -10.46 6.00
N THR A 130 -0.43 -11.01 4.84
CA THR A 130 -1.66 -11.80 4.66
C THR A 130 -1.83 -12.91 5.71
N PRO A 131 -0.84 -13.78 6.01
CA PRO A 131 -1.00 -14.82 7.02
C PRO A 131 -1.33 -14.27 8.42
N VAL A 132 -0.76 -13.13 8.80
CA VAL A 132 -1.03 -12.48 10.10
C VAL A 132 -2.41 -11.84 10.09
N ILE A 133 -2.85 -11.28 8.97
CA ILE A 133 -4.19 -10.69 8.81
C ILE A 133 -5.27 -11.77 9.00
N ILE A 134 -5.15 -12.90 8.29
CA ILE A 134 -6.22 -13.91 8.24
C ILE A 134 -6.20 -14.89 9.42
N ALA A 135 -5.04 -15.14 10.03
CA ALA A 135 -4.88 -16.18 11.05
C ALA A 135 -4.17 -15.71 12.33
N GLY A 136 -3.66 -14.48 12.37
CA GLY A 136 -2.99 -13.93 13.56
C GLY A 136 -3.99 -13.63 14.68
N ASN A 137 -3.57 -13.86 15.93
CA ASN A 137 -4.31 -13.34 17.09
C ASN A 137 -4.11 -11.82 17.24
N GLU A 138 -4.92 -11.19 18.10
CA GLU A 138 -4.88 -9.74 18.33
C GLU A 138 -3.49 -9.21 18.71
N ALA A 139 -2.75 -9.95 19.54
CA ALA A 139 -1.41 -9.55 19.94
C ALA A 139 -0.41 -9.61 18.77
N GLN A 140 -0.52 -10.62 17.90
CA GLN A 140 0.31 -10.75 16.69
C GLN A 140 -0.01 -9.64 15.69
N LYS A 141 -1.30 -9.41 15.40
CA LYS A 141 -1.77 -8.35 14.50
C LYS A 141 -1.24 -6.98 14.94
N LYS A 142 -1.49 -6.60 16.19
CA LYS A 142 -1.04 -5.32 16.75
C LYS A 142 0.49 -5.17 16.70
N LYS A 143 1.24 -6.22 17.06
CA LYS A 143 2.70 -6.16 17.12
C LYS A 143 3.35 -6.09 15.74
N TYR A 144 2.93 -6.93 14.81
CA TYR A 144 3.63 -7.14 13.54
C TYR A 144 3.08 -6.30 12.40
N LEU A 145 1.76 -6.08 12.33
CA LEU A 145 1.19 -5.17 11.33
C LEU A 145 1.31 -3.72 11.80
N GLY A 146 1.13 -3.45 13.10
CA GLY A 146 1.24 -2.10 13.66
C GLY A 146 2.58 -1.42 13.39
N ARG A 147 3.70 -2.16 13.47
CA ARG A 147 5.03 -1.59 13.15
C ARG A 147 5.19 -1.16 11.69
N LEU A 148 4.47 -1.79 10.76
CA LEU A 148 4.48 -1.40 9.33
C LEU A 148 3.69 -0.11 9.11
N LEU A 149 2.79 0.24 10.03
CA LEU A 149 2.04 1.50 10.03
C LEU A 149 2.76 2.63 10.79
N GLU A 150 3.77 2.31 11.59
CA GLU A 150 4.53 3.29 12.36
C GLU A 150 5.70 3.86 11.55
N GLU A 151 6.38 3.00 10.79
CA GLU A 151 7.58 3.29 10.01
C GLU A 151 7.52 2.59 8.64
N PRO A 152 8.25 3.07 7.62
CA PRO A 152 8.29 2.47 6.27
C PRO A 152 9.11 1.17 6.24
N LEU A 153 8.68 0.20 7.05
CA LEU A 153 9.23 -1.15 7.10
C LEU A 153 8.61 -2.02 6.02
N VAL A 154 9.35 -3.03 5.60
CA VAL A 154 8.91 -4.06 4.65
C VAL A 154 8.86 -5.43 5.32
N ALA A 155 8.02 -6.31 4.77
CA ALA A 155 7.91 -7.70 5.18
C ALA A 155 8.16 -8.64 3.99
N ALA A 156 8.44 -9.91 4.27
CA ALA A 156 8.64 -10.94 3.26
C ALA A 156 7.84 -12.19 3.61
N TYR A 157 7.54 -13.00 2.59
CA TYR A 157 6.86 -14.29 2.73
C TYR A 157 7.83 -15.41 2.34
N CYS A 158 8.28 -16.18 3.32
CA CYS A 158 9.33 -17.19 3.16
C CYS A 158 8.72 -18.59 3.07
N VAL A 159 8.43 -19.04 1.84
CA VAL A 159 7.93 -20.40 1.57
C VAL A 159 8.92 -21.21 0.74
N THR A 160 9.36 -20.64 -0.38
CA THR A 160 10.23 -21.33 -1.34
C THR A 160 11.55 -21.75 -0.73
N GLU A 161 11.95 -22.99 -1.00
CA GLU A 161 13.24 -23.58 -0.65
C GLU A 161 13.98 -24.02 -1.92
N PRO A 162 15.32 -24.29 -1.88
CA PRO A 162 16.07 -24.69 -3.08
C PRO A 162 15.50 -25.91 -3.82
N GLY A 163 14.80 -26.81 -3.12
CA GLY A 163 14.20 -28.02 -3.69
C GLY A 163 12.68 -27.96 -3.92
N ALA A 164 12.00 -26.89 -3.50
CA ALA A 164 10.54 -26.82 -3.49
C ALA A 164 10.02 -25.39 -3.76
N GLY A 165 9.15 -25.26 -4.76
CA GLY A 165 8.54 -23.98 -5.14
C GLY A 165 7.12 -24.14 -5.68
N SER A 166 6.94 -24.94 -6.75
CA SER A 166 5.60 -25.29 -7.24
C SER A 166 4.89 -26.33 -6.35
N ASP A 167 5.66 -27.21 -5.72
CA ASP A 167 5.21 -28.23 -4.77
C ASP A 167 5.47 -27.74 -3.35
N VAL A 168 4.51 -27.00 -2.79
CA VAL A 168 4.54 -26.44 -1.43
C VAL A 168 3.91 -27.41 -0.44
#